data_AF-A0A8H7K7X1-F1
#
_entry.id   AF-A0A8H7K7X1-F1
#
_cell.length_a   1.000
_cell.length_b   1.000
_cell.length_c   1.000
_cell.angle_alpha   90.00
_cell.angle_beta   90.00
_cell.angle_gamma   90.00
#
_symmetry.space_group_name_H-M   'P 1'
#
loop_
_entity.id
_entity.type
_entity.pdbx_description
1 polymer ?
#
loop_
_entity_poly.entity_id
_entity_poly.type
_entity_poly.pdbx_seq_one_letter_code
_entity_poly.pdbx_strand_id
1 'polypeptide(L)'
;MDIFSCLTLIGHKILLLVMDELEHFTVFSSWLRSQIDRLATSSSESEELSEKEATTDIGKVLTYIEQYLASSPLHVYLDEISKEDFTADWEHIDSGVNLLDTVSAQVKKHEKGQEAMKALPHVEFLVDYATHWSSKAFEHIAETKRRSVRFGKPISLSIDQPIDIYDCRIVEADGEDAIVFVALASENSKSKLTIFRTQLDIINGISRNMPTSRCLVDLGSRTLIDFAFIDNTSLILLCKESDATTVLVSVPFRQHTIQYSPYDPANTPEASNIPTDGFPSFILPEEQQAMNPVRMEVLDSSDTHGDIPKRICLLESNLGTLRTFTLPEEGLV
;
A
#
# COMPACT_ATOMS: atom_id res chain seq x y z
N MET A 1 12.56 1.30 22.76
CA MET A 1 13.68 2.26 22.84
C MET A 1 14.99 1.51 23.08
N ASP A 2 15.01 0.56 24.01
CA ASP A 2 16.22 -0.17 24.40
C ASP A 2 16.91 -0.97 23.27
N ILE A 3 16.17 -1.51 22.29
CA ILE A 3 16.74 -2.27 21.16
C ILE A 3 17.66 -1.38 20.30
N PHE A 4 17.25 -0.14 20.01
CA PHE A 4 18.06 0.80 19.24
C PHE A 4 19.32 1.23 20.02
N SER A 5 19.23 1.33 21.35
CA SER A 5 20.38 1.56 22.21
C SER A 5 21.37 0.39 22.19
N CYS A 6 20.87 -0.86 22.14
CA CYS A 6 21.71 -2.05 21.98
C CYS A 6 22.41 -2.08 20.62
N LEU A 7 21.68 -1.81 19.54
CA LEU A 7 22.25 -1.70 18.19
C LEU A 7 23.31 -0.60 18.11
N THR A 8 23.07 0.55 18.76
CA THR A 8 24.06 1.65 18.81
C THR A 8 25.30 1.23 19.60
N LEU A 9 25.14 0.54 20.73
CA LEU A 9 26.25 0.05 21.55
C LEU A 9 27.12 -0.93 20.76
N ILE A 10 26.50 -1.91 20.10
CA ILE A 10 27.22 -2.90 19.29
C ILE A 10 27.84 -2.24 18.06
N GLY A 11 27.12 -1.34 17.38
CA GLY A 11 27.65 -0.57 16.26
C GLY A 11 28.90 0.24 16.64
N HIS A 12 28.90 0.88 17.82
CA HIS A 12 30.08 1.57 18.33
C HIS A 12 31.23 0.61 18.64
N LYS A 13 30.96 -0.60 19.14
CA LYS A 13 31.99 -1.61 19.42
C LYS A 13 32.59 -2.19 18.15
N ILE A 14 31.77 -2.52 17.16
CA ILE A 14 32.22 -2.94 15.83
C ILE A 14 33.10 -1.85 15.22
N LEU A 15 32.68 -0.58 15.28
CA LEU A 15 33.47 0.53 14.73
C LEU A 15 34.85 0.64 15.39
N LEU A 16 34.93 0.52 16.72
CA LEU A 16 36.22 0.55 17.43
C LEU A 16 37.13 -0.62 17.01
N LEU A 17 36.58 -1.83 16.89
CA LEU A 17 37.33 -3.00 16.46
C LEU A 17 37.83 -2.87 15.02
N VAL A 18 36.98 -2.40 14.10
CA VAL A 18 37.36 -2.14 12.70
C VAL A 18 38.45 -1.08 12.63
N MET A 19 38.35 0.01 13.40
CA MET A 19 39.35 1.07 13.40
C MET A 19 40.71 0.56 13.90
N ASP A 20 40.74 -0.24 14.96
CA ASP A 20 41.98 -0.82 15.50
C ASP A 20 42.58 -1.83 14.52
N GLU A 21 41.77 -2.74 13.96
CA GLU A 21 42.22 -3.71 12.96
C GLU A 21 42.75 -3.02 11.69
N LEU A 22 42.09 -1.95 11.23
CA LEU A 22 42.51 -1.18 10.06
C LEU A 22 43.86 -0.48 10.27
N GLU A 23 44.13 0.03 11.47
CA GLU A 23 45.43 0.62 11.81
C GLU A 23 46.54 -0.45 11.69
N HIS A 24 46.34 -1.62 12.29
CA HIS A 24 47.28 -2.74 12.22
C HIS A 24 47.46 -3.26 10.78
N PHE A 25 46.37 -3.37 10.01
CA PHE A 25 46.41 -3.77 8.60
C PHE A 25 47.17 -2.76 7.73
N THR A 26 47.04 -1.45 8.01
CA THR A 26 47.75 -0.41 7.24
C THR A 26 49.27 -0.53 7.44
N VAL A 27 49.71 -0.76 8.67
CA VAL A 27 51.13 -0.99 8.98
C VAL A 27 51.61 -2.30 8.35
N PHE A 28 50.85 -3.39 8.49
CA PHE A 28 51.15 -4.68 7.88
C PHE A 28 51.25 -4.62 6.35
N SER A 29 50.28 -3.99 5.68
CA SER A 29 50.25 -3.90 4.21
C SER A 29 51.38 -3.02 3.66
N SER A 30 51.70 -1.91 4.34
CA SER A 30 52.86 -1.08 4.00
C SER A 30 54.17 -1.87 4.18
N TRP A 31 54.30 -2.62 5.28
CA TRP A 31 55.44 -3.50 5.51
C TRP A 31 55.56 -4.57 4.41
N LEU A 32 54.49 -5.31 4.13
CA LEU A 32 54.47 -6.37 3.13
C LEU A 32 54.85 -5.83 1.75
N ARG A 33 54.36 -4.65 1.39
CA ARG A 33 54.72 -3.99 0.13
C ARG A 33 56.20 -3.63 0.07
N SER A 34 56.77 -3.10 1.16
CA SER A 34 58.22 -2.86 1.26
C SER A 34 59.03 -4.15 1.10
N GLN A 35 58.57 -5.28 1.67
CA GLN A 35 59.23 -6.57 1.50
C GLN A 35 59.20 -7.05 0.04
N ILE A 36 58.07 -6.89 -0.64
CA ILE A 36 57.92 -7.24 -2.06
C ILE A 36 58.85 -6.37 -2.93
N ASP A 37 58.86 -5.06 -2.69
CA ASP A 37 59.68 -4.12 -3.44
C ASP A 37 61.18 -4.41 -3.23
N ARG A 38 61.60 -4.77 -2.01
CA ARG A 38 62.98 -5.18 -1.71
C ARG A 38 63.40 -6.44 -2.47
N LEU A 39 62.52 -7.42 -2.59
CA LEU A 39 62.79 -8.66 -3.33
C LEU A 39 62.84 -8.44 -4.85
N ALA A 40 62.20 -7.39 -5.35
CA ALA A 40 62.15 -7.06 -6.78
C ALA A 40 63.33 -6.20 -7.26
N THR A 41 64.17 -5.70 -6.36
CA THR A 41 65.06 -4.56 -6.60
C THR A 41 66.56 -4.90 -6.46
N SER A 42 67.42 -4.26 -7.28
CA SER A 42 68.88 -4.46 -7.25
C SER A 42 69.61 -3.59 -6.21
N SER A 43 70.82 -4.01 -5.81
CA SER A 43 71.53 -3.65 -4.57
C SER A 43 71.63 -2.18 -4.14
N SER A 44 71.51 -1.19 -5.03
CA SER A 44 71.60 0.24 -4.66
C SER A 44 70.28 0.86 -4.20
N GLU A 45 69.14 0.38 -4.69
CA GLU A 45 67.80 0.81 -4.25
C GLU A 45 67.34 0.05 -2.98
N SER A 46 68.11 -0.97 -2.56
CA SER A 46 67.92 -1.72 -1.32
C SER A 46 68.23 -0.90 -0.06
N GLU A 47 69.06 0.14 -0.17
CA GLU A 47 69.52 0.93 0.99
C GLU A 47 68.44 1.93 1.45
N GLU A 48 67.73 2.60 0.53
CA GLU A 48 66.56 3.44 0.84
C GLU A 48 65.37 2.63 1.39
N LEU A 49 65.20 1.38 0.93
CA LEU A 49 64.15 0.48 1.43
C LEU A 49 64.46 -0.01 2.86
N SER A 50 65.74 -0.13 3.22
CA SER A 50 66.19 -0.47 4.58
C SER A 50 65.88 0.62 5.61
N GLU A 51 65.97 1.90 5.22
CA GLU A 51 65.62 3.02 6.11
C GLU A 51 64.11 3.09 6.37
N LYS A 52 63.28 2.79 5.35
CA LYS A 52 61.82 2.67 5.53
C LYS A 52 61.42 1.51 6.44
N GLU A 53 62.17 0.41 6.42
CA GLU A 53 61.93 -0.73 7.30
C GLU A 53 62.31 -0.42 8.76
N ALA A 54 63.39 0.34 8.99
CA ALA A 54 63.81 0.77 10.33
C ALA A 54 62.80 1.68 11.06
N THR A 55 61.88 2.31 10.33
CA THR A 55 60.79 3.15 10.88
C THR A 55 59.46 2.42 10.99
N THR A 56 59.38 1.17 10.49
CA THR A 56 58.15 0.38 10.53
C THR A 56 57.96 -0.26 11.90
N ASP A 57 56.77 -0.13 12.47
CA ASP A 57 56.41 -0.76 13.74
C ASP A 57 56.19 -2.27 13.57
N ILE A 58 57.26 -3.04 13.71
CA ILE A 58 57.26 -4.50 13.60
C ILE A 58 56.32 -5.14 14.65
N GLY A 59 56.12 -4.48 15.80
CA GLY A 59 55.20 -4.97 16.83
C GLY A 59 53.76 -5.06 16.30
N LYS A 60 53.29 -4.00 15.64
CA LYS A 60 51.95 -3.99 15.02
C LYS A 60 51.80 -4.99 13.87
N VAL A 61 52.87 -5.22 13.10
CA VAL A 61 52.90 -6.24 12.03
C VAL A 61 52.71 -7.64 12.61
N LEU A 62 53.44 -7.98 13.68
CA LEU A 62 53.32 -9.28 14.35
C LEU A 62 51.94 -9.47 14.97
N THR A 63 51.41 -8.46 15.67
CA THR A 63 50.04 -8.48 16.21
C THR A 63 49.01 -8.76 15.12
N TYR A 64 49.15 -8.13 13.95
CA TYR A 64 48.24 -8.38 12.83
C TYR A 64 48.30 -9.82 12.35
N ILE A 65 49.50 -10.38 12.17
CA ILE A 65 49.68 -11.76 11.67
C ILE A 65 49.19 -12.80 12.70
N GLU A 66 49.51 -12.62 13.98
CA GLU A 66 49.21 -13.61 15.01
C GLU A 66 47.75 -13.57 15.46
N GLN A 67 47.12 -12.39 15.49
CA GLN A 67 45.79 -12.21 16.07
C GLN A 67 44.73 -11.97 14.99
N TYR A 68 44.87 -10.90 14.20
CA TYR A 68 43.84 -10.46 13.27
C TYR A 68 43.73 -11.36 12.03
N LEU A 69 44.85 -11.84 11.50
CA LEU A 69 44.87 -12.70 10.31
C LEU A 69 44.38 -14.13 10.62
N ALA A 70 44.53 -14.59 11.85
CA ALA A 70 44.07 -15.91 12.30
C ALA A 70 42.58 -15.91 12.71
N SER A 71 42.12 -14.85 13.36
CA SER A 71 40.75 -14.71 13.84
C SER A 71 40.40 -13.24 13.99
N SER A 72 39.57 -12.70 13.09
CA SER A 72 39.08 -11.31 13.25
C SER A 72 38.16 -11.23 14.48
N PRO A 73 38.34 -10.26 15.38
CA PRO A 73 37.47 -10.08 16.55
C PRO A 73 36.03 -9.70 16.18
N LEU A 74 35.76 -9.40 14.91
CA LEU A 74 34.42 -9.10 14.40
C LEU A 74 33.52 -10.33 14.29
N HIS A 75 34.07 -11.55 14.34
CA HIS A 75 33.28 -12.79 14.22
C HIS A 75 32.17 -12.86 15.29
N VAL A 76 32.42 -12.34 16.49
CA VAL A 76 31.49 -12.30 17.63
C VAL A 76 30.20 -11.51 17.34
N TYR A 77 30.23 -10.62 16.35
CA TYR A 77 29.11 -9.73 16.05
C TYR A 77 28.50 -10.01 14.66
N LEU A 78 29.26 -10.62 13.76
CA LEU A 78 28.95 -10.72 12.33
C LEU A 78 29.06 -12.14 11.74
N ASP A 79 29.56 -13.13 12.49
CA ASP A 79 29.66 -14.51 12.01
C ASP A 79 28.30 -15.22 11.99
N GLU A 80 28.28 -16.44 11.43
CA GLU A 80 27.08 -17.26 11.40
C GLU A 80 26.74 -17.81 12.79
N ILE A 81 25.47 -17.67 13.20
CA ILE A 81 24.96 -18.15 14.48
C ILE A 81 24.18 -19.44 14.24
N SER A 82 24.33 -20.42 15.13
CA SER A 82 23.49 -21.62 15.10
C SER A 82 22.02 -21.26 15.39
N LYS A 83 21.09 -21.98 14.77
CA LYS A 83 19.66 -21.73 15.02
C LYS A 83 19.27 -22.06 16.46
N GLU A 84 19.95 -23.03 17.06
CA GLU A 84 19.74 -23.45 18.45
C GLU A 84 20.11 -22.31 19.43
N ASP A 85 21.28 -21.70 19.24
CA ASP A 85 21.73 -20.55 20.06
C ASP A 85 20.81 -19.33 19.84
N PHE A 86 20.41 -19.09 18.59
CA PHE A 86 19.47 -18.02 18.24
C PHE A 86 18.13 -18.16 18.98
N THR A 87 17.57 -19.37 18.99
CA THR A 87 16.27 -19.63 19.59
C THR A 87 16.33 -19.54 21.12
N ALA A 88 17.39 -20.06 21.73
CA ALA A 88 17.59 -20.02 23.18
C ALA A 88 17.73 -18.58 23.71
N ASP A 89 18.53 -17.75 23.02
CA ASP A 89 18.71 -16.34 23.38
C ASP A 89 17.43 -15.52 23.15
N TRP A 90 16.64 -15.87 22.13
CA TRP A 90 15.33 -15.27 21.88
C TRP A 90 14.34 -15.52 23.02
N GLU A 91 14.17 -16.78 23.44
CA GLU A 91 13.30 -17.16 24.55
C GLU A 91 13.73 -16.49 25.87
N HIS A 92 15.04 -16.37 26.08
CA HIS A 92 15.58 -15.71 27.27
C HIS A 92 15.18 -14.23 27.32
N ILE A 93 15.26 -13.50 26.21
CA ILE A 93 14.88 -12.09 26.17
C ILE A 93 13.37 -11.91 26.28
N ASP A 94 12.59 -12.76 25.61
CA ASP A 94 11.12 -12.68 25.63
C ASP A 94 10.53 -12.97 27.02
N SER A 95 11.32 -13.58 27.93
CA SER A 95 10.97 -13.75 29.35
C SER A 95 10.87 -12.43 30.15
N GLY A 96 11.16 -11.27 29.52
CA GLY A 96 10.94 -9.94 30.09
C GLY A 96 12.17 -9.32 30.76
N VAL A 97 13.37 -9.78 30.41
CA VAL A 97 14.62 -9.24 30.95
C VAL A 97 14.92 -7.87 30.32
N ASN A 98 15.58 -6.98 31.07
CA ASN A 98 16.07 -5.72 30.49
C ASN A 98 17.13 -6.02 29.41
N LEU A 99 16.79 -5.73 28.16
CA LEU A 99 17.61 -6.06 27.00
C LEU A 99 18.97 -5.35 27.04
N LEU A 100 19.00 -4.06 27.37
CA LEU A 100 20.23 -3.26 27.34
C LEU A 100 21.22 -3.70 28.43
N ASP A 101 20.72 -3.96 29.64
CA ASP A 101 21.56 -4.44 30.73
C ASP A 101 22.13 -5.83 30.41
N THR A 102 21.31 -6.70 29.82
CA THR A 102 21.72 -8.05 29.42
C THR A 102 22.75 -8.02 28.30
N VAL A 103 22.53 -7.24 27.24
CA VAL A 103 23.51 -7.06 26.15
C VAL A 103 24.82 -6.49 26.67
N SER A 104 24.76 -5.43 27.49
CA SER A 104 25.97 -4.83 28.05
C SER A 104 26.75 -5.79 28.96
N ALA A 105 26.05 -6.64 29.72
CA ALA A 105 26.66 -7.66 30.57
C ALA A 105 27.30 -8.78 29.75
N GLN A 106 26.64 -9.24 28.67
CA GLN A 106 27.18 -10.28 27.79
C GLN A 106 28.40 -9.79 27.00
N VAL A 107 28.37 -8.55 26.49
CA VAL A 107 29.54 -7.92 25.84
C VAL A 107 30.73 -7.86 26.81
N LYS A 108 30.51 -7.47 28.07
CA LYS A 108 31.57 -7.43 29.10
C LYS A 108 32.09 -8.82 29.49
N LYS A 109 31.25 -9.87 29.45
CA LYS A 109 31.67 -11.25 29.70
C LYS A 109 32.54 -11.75 28.56
N HIS A 110 32.15 -11.45 27.32
CA HIS A 110 32.92 -11.79 26.14
C HIS A 110 34.29 -11.10 26.13
N GLU A 111 34.37 -9.81 26.45
CA GLU A 111 35.64 -9.07 26.60
C GLU A 111 36.58 -9.68 27.67
N LYS A 112 36.03 -10.41 28.65
CA LYS A 112 36.78 -11.11 29.70
C LYS A 112 37.10 -12.57 29.38
N GLY A 113 36.74 -13.05 28.19
CA GLY A 113 36.91 -14.45 27.78
C GLY A 113 36.03 -15.44 28.55
N GLN A 114 34.90 -14.98 29.10
CA GLN A 114 33.94 -15.83 29.82
C GLN A 114 32.86 -16.35 28.86
N GLU A 115 32.28 -17.51 29.16
CA GLU A 115 31.13 -18.02 28.41
C GLU A 115 29.98 -17.01 28.46
N ALA A 116 29.61 -16.52 27.28
CA ALA A 116 28.57 -15.53 27.05
C ALA A 116 27.54 -16.10 26.05
N MET A 117 26.35 -15.51 26.07
CA MET A 117 25.31 -15.77 25.08
C MET A 117 25.82 -15.37 23.70
N LYS A 118 25.68 -16.27 22.72
CA LYS A 118 26.31 -16.14 21.42
C LYS A 118 25.49 -15.32 20.44
N ALA A 119 24.16 -15.39 20.48
CA ALA A 119 23.33 -14.69 19.50
C ALA A 119 23.05 -13.23 19.91
N LEU A 120 22.98 -12.98 21.22
CA LEU A 120 22.62 -11.67 21.78
C LEU A 120 23.49 -10.48 21.32
N PRO A 121 24.82 -10.60 21.14
CA PRO A 121 25.67 -9.53 20.63
C PRO A 121 25.57 -9.35 19.11
N HIS A 122 25.00 -10.31 18.37
CA HIS A 122 24.97 -10.23 16.91
C HIS A 122 23.99 -9.18 16.40
N VAL A 123 24.40 -8.52 15.32
CA VAL A 123 23.61 -7.47 14.68
C VAL A 123 22.34 -8.04 14.06
N GLU A 124 22.44 -9.18 13.37
CA GLU A 124 21.30 -9.85 12.72
C GLU A 124 20.20 -10.18 13.74
N PHE A 125 20.57 -10.79 14.87
CA PHE A 125 19.63 -11.11 15.94
C PHE A 125 18.87 -9.87 16.46
N LEU A 126 19.59 -8.76 16.71
CA LEU A 126 18.95 -7.53 17.20
C LEU A 126 18.09 -6.83 16.15
N VAL A 127 18.47 -6.91 14.88
CA VAL A 127 17.67 -6.39 13.76
C VAL A 127 16.40 -7.20 13.59
N ASP A 128 16.48 -8.52 13.65
CA ASP A 128 15.32 -9.40 13.59
C ASP A 128 14.38 -9.19 14.77
N TYR A 129 14.95 -9.03 15.97
CA TYR A 129 14.18 -8.69 17.17
C TYR A 129 13.48 -7.33 17.05
N ALA A 130 14.17 -6.30 16.54
CA ALA A 130 13.57 -5.00 16.27
C ALA A 130 12.43 -5.11 15.25
N THR A 131 12.66 -5.82 14.15
CA THR A 131 11.71 -6.02 13.05
C THR A 131 10.46 -6.75 13.54
N HIS A 132 10.62 -7.80 14.34
CA HIS A 132 9.52 -8.55 14.93
C HIS A 132 8.61 -7.65 15.78
N TRP A 133 9.20 -6.88 16.70
CA TRP A 133 8.43 -5.99 17.58
C TRP A 133 7.79 -4.83 16.84
N SER A 134 8.46 -4.26 15.83
CA SER A 134 7.88 -3.24 14.96
C SER A 134 6.68 -3.77 14.19
N SER A 135 6.80 -4.93 13.54
CA SER A 135 5.70 -5.58 12.82
C SER A 135 4.52 -5.87 13.73
N LYS A 136 4.78 -6.43 14.93
CA LYS A 136 3.74 -6.69 15.94
C LYS A 136 3.03 -5.41 16.40
N ALA A 137 3.77 -4.32 16.60
CA ALA A 137 3.18 -3.03 16.95
C ALA A 137 2.26 -2.49 15.84
N PHE A 138 2.69 -2.57 14.57
CA PHE A 138 1.86 -2.15 13.44
C PHE A 138 0.63 -3.03 13.25
N GLU A 139 0.78 -4.34 13.43
CA GLU A 139 -0.34 -5.30 13.39
C GLU A 139 -1.36 -4.99 14.50
N HIS A 140 -0.91 -4.72 15.71
CA HIS A 140 -1.78 -4.32 16.82
C HIS A 140 -2.52 -3.01 16.52
N ILE A 141 -1.88 -2.02 15.90
CA ILE A 141 -2.54 -0.77 15.48
C ILE A 141 -3.62 -1.08 14.43
N ALA A 142 -3.29 -1.90 13.43
CA ALA A 142 -4.23 -2.30 12.39
C ALA A 142 -5.42 -3.09 12.96
N GLU A 143 -5.18 -4.05 13.86
CA GLU A 143 -6.24 -4.82 14.52
C GLU A 143 -7.09 -3.92 15.43
N THR A 144 -6.46 -3.01 16.18
CA THR A 144 -7.18 -2.05 17.03
C THR A 144 -8.06 -1.14 16.18
N LYS A 145 -7.54 -0.62 15.06
CA LYS A 145 -8.32 0.20 14.12
C LYS A 145 -9.48 -0.61 13.53
N ARG A 146 -9.23 -1.84 13.06
CA ARG A 146 -10.26 -2.75 12.55
C ARG A 146 -11.36 -3.02 13.58
N ARG A 147 -11.01 -3.27 14.85
CA ARG A 147 -11.97 -3.46 15.96
C ARG A 147 -12.71 -2.18 16.35
N SER A 148 -12.09 -1.02 16.13
CA SER A 148 -12.70 0.29 16.43
C SER A 148 -13.74 0.70 15.39
N VAL A 149 -13.68 0.18 14.16
CA VAL A 149 -14.70 0.41 13.14
C VAL A 149 -15.94 -0.39 13.49
N ARG A 150 -16.99 0.31 13.93
CA ARG A 150 -18.31 -0.27 14.17
C ARG A 150 -19.16 -0.08 12.92
N PHE A 151 -19.46 -1.18 12.25
CA PHE A 151 -20.42 -1.16 11.16
C PHE A 151 -21.84 -1.03 11.71
N GLY A 152 -22.66 -0.20 11.06
CA GLY A 152 -24.11 -0.17 11.27
C GLY A 152 -24.77 -1.48 10.86
N LYS A 153 -26.10 -1.57 11.03
CA LYS A 153 -26.87 -2.72 10.55
C LYS A 153 -26.89 -2.72 9.02
N PRO A 154 -26.54 -3.83 8.34
CA PRO A 154 -26.60 -3.89 6.89
C PRO A 154 -28.04 -3.69 6.41
N ILE A 155 -28.21 -2.99 5.29
CA ILE A 155 -29.50 -2.79 4.64
C ILE A 155 -29.52 -3.66 3.38
N SER A 156 -30.52 -4.54 3.27
CA SER A 156 -30.72 -5.36 2.08
C SER A 156 -31.48 -4.56 1.02
N LEU A 157 -30.85 -4.31 -0.11
CA LEU A 157 -31.47 -3.67 -1.27
C LEU A 157 -32.00 -4.76 -2.23
N SER A 158 -33.25 -4.63 -2.67
CA SER A 158 -33.91 -5.56 -3.58
C SER A 158 -34.65 -4.80 -4.67
N ILE A 159 -34.62 -5.35 -5.90
CA ILE A 159 -35.43 -4.92 -7.05
C ILE A 159 -36.40 -6.02 -7.49
N ASP A 160 -36.64 -7.02 -6.63
CA ASP A 160 -37.54 -8.17 -6.84
C ASP A 160 -37.20 -9.02 -8.09
N GLN A 161 -35.99 -8.86 -8.61
CA GLN A 161 -35.45 -9.55 -9.77
C GLN A 161 -33.95 -9.81 -9.59
N PRO A 162 -33.35 -10.78 -10.32
CA PRO A 162 -31.91 -11.00 -10.32
C PRO A 162 -31.16 -9.74 -10.76
N ILE A 163 -30.21 -9.30 -9.93
CA ILE A 163 -29.36 -8.14 -10.19
C ILE A 163 -28.25 -8.56 -11.16
N ASP A 164 -28.09 -7.81 -12.26
CA ASP A 164 -27.05 -8.03 -13.28
C ASP A 164 -25.88 -7.06 -13.06
N ILE A 165 -26.18 -5.76 -12.96
CA ILE A 165 -25.20 -4.68 -12.86
C ILE A 165 -25.54 -3.80 -11.65
N TYR A 166 -24.51 -3.38 -10.92
CA TYR A 166 -24.62 -2.41 -9.84
C TYR A 166 -23.44 -1.45 -9.82
N ASP A 167 -23.68 -0.23 -9.33
CA ASP A 167 -22.63 0.73 -9.01
C ASP A 167 -23.02 1.52 -7.74
N CYS A 168 -22.03 2.04 -7.03
CA CYS A 168 -22.20 2.71 -5.75
C CYS A 168 -21.35 3.98 -5.68
N ARG A 169 -21.96 5.07 -5.20
CA ARG A 169 -21.27 6.33 -4.93
C ARG A 169 -21.57 6.81 -3.52
N ILE A 170 -20.52 7.15 -2.78
CA ILE A 170 -20.63 7.84 -1.50
C ILE A 170 -20.36 9.31 -1.76
N VAL A 171 -21.27 10.16 -1.30
CA VAL A 171 -21.19 11.61 -1.47
C VAL A 171 -21.28 12.28 -0.10
N GLU A 172 -20.47 13.31 0.11
CA GLU A 172 -20.53 14.13 1.32
C GLU A 172 -21.90 14.84 1.41
N ALA A 173 -22.52 14.76 2.59
CA ALA A 173 -23.70 15.53 2.95
C ALA A 173 -23.28 16.83 3.65
N ASP A 174 -24.23 17.69 4.00
CA ASP A 174 -23.91 18.87 4.79
C ASP A 174 -23.39 18.45 6.18
N GLY A 175 -22.11 18.73 6.50
CA GLY A 175 -21.48 18.42 7.79
C GLY A 175 -20.60 17.16 7.77
N GLU A 176 -20.66 16.35 8.83
CA GLU A 176 -19.89 15.08 8.95
C GLU A 176 -20.66 13.86 8.40
N ASP A 177 -21.83 14.07 7.81
CA ASP A 177 -22.70 13.02 7.31
C ASP A 177 -22.38 12.65 5.85
N ALA A 178 -22.80 11.46 5.44
CA ALA A 178 -22.62 10.98 4.07
C ALA A 178 -23.93 10.47 3.47
N ILE A 179 -24.09 10.56 2.16
CA ILE A 179 -25.20 9.95 1.43
C ILE A 179 -24.63 8.88 0.50
N VAL A 180 -25.12 7.66 0.65
CA VAL A 180 -24.79 6.53 -0.22
C VAL A 180 -25.87 6.40 -1.27
N PHE A 181 -25.45 6.42 -2.52
CA PHE A 181 -26.28 6.09 -3.68
C PHE A 181 -25.86 4.74 -4.24
N VAL A 182 -26.84 3.88 -4.51
CA VAL A 182 -26.62 2.57 -5.13
C VAL A 182 -27.58 2.43 -6.31
N ALA A 183 -27.04 2.24 -7.50
CA ALA A 183 -27.84 2.00 -8.70
C ALA A 183 -27.81 0.49 -9.03
N LEU A 184 -28.98 -0.10 -9.26
CA LEU A 184 -29.16 -1.53 -9.55
C LEU A 184 -29.98 -1.73 -10.83
N ALA A 185 -29.53 -2.62 -11.70
CA ALA A 185 -30.28 -3.08 -12.88
C ALA A 185 -30.48 -4.59 -12.86
N SER A 186 -31.56 -5.04 -13.49
CA SER A 186 -31.95 -6.45 -13.58
C SER A 186 -31.67 -7.02 -14.97
N GLU A 187 -31.26 -8.29 -15.02
CA GLU A 187 -31.11 -9.04 -16.28
C GLU A 187 -32.45 -9.16 -17.02
N ASN A 188 -33.54 -9.29 -16.26
CA ASN A 188 -34.89 -9.51 -16.78
C ASN A 188 -35.58 -8.22 -17.27
N SER A 189 -35.07 -7.05 -16.90
CA SER A 189 -35.72 -5.76 -17.17
C SER A 189 -34.69 -4.69 -17.55
N LYS A 190 -34.19 -4.76 -18.78
CA LYS A 190 -33.19 -3.82 -19.31
C LYS A 190 -33.71 -2.41 -19.61
N SER A 191 -35.01 -2.15 -19.49
CA SER A 191 -35.57 -0.80 -19.66
C SER A 191 -35.70 -0.02 -18.34
N LYS A 192 -35.22 -0.59 -17.22
CA LYS A 192 -35.41 -0.01 -15.89
C LYS A 192 -34.12 -0.07 -15.08
N LEU A 193 -33.86 1.01 -14.35
CA LEU A 193 -32.77 1.13 -13.39
C LEU A 193 -33.35 1.63 -12.06
N THR A 194 -32.98 1.03 -10.93
CA THR A 194 -33.41 1.51 -9.61
C THR A 194 -32.25 2.18 -8.90
N ILE A 195 -32.44 3.41 -8.42
CA ILE A 195 -31.45 4.13 -7.62
C ILE A 195 -31.93 4.19 -6.17
N PHE A 196 -31.15 3.64 -5.26
CA PHE A 196 -31.33 3.73 -3.82
C PHE A 196 -30.51 4.88 -3.26
N ARG A 197 -31.06 5.54 -2.26
CA ARG A 197 -30.43 6.62 -1.50
C ARG A 197 -30.57 6.34 -0.02
N THR A 198 -29.45 6.27 0.68
CA THR A 198 -29.39 6.09 2.14
C THR A 198 -28.48 7.16 2.74
N GLN A 199 -29.00 7.93 3.69
CA GLN A 199 -28.17 8.84 4.48
C GLN A 199 -27.48 8.06 5.61
N LEU A 200 -26.23 8.40 5.87
CA LEU A 200 -25.39 7.89 6.95
C LEU A 200 -25.10 9.04 7.90
N ASP A 201 -25.62 8.95 9.11
CA ASP A 201 -25.28 9.87 10.19
C ASP A 201 -24.02 9.34 10.88
N ILE A 202 -23.00 10.19 11.03
CA ILE A 202 -21.75 9.81 11.71
C ILE A 202 -21.64 10.61 13.00
N ILE A 203 -21.87 9.96 14.14
CA ILE A 203 -21.79 10.60 15.46
C ILE A 203 -20.70 9.92 16.28
N ASN A 204 -19.67 10.67 16.67
CA ASN A 204 -18.54 10.16 17.46
C ASN A 204 -17.87 8.92 16.82
N GLY A 205 -17.76 8.89 15.48
CA GLY A 205 -17.17 7.77 14.74
C GLY A 205 -18.05 6.52 14.64
N ILE A 206 -19.31 6.58 15.07
CA ILE A 206 -20.29 5.51 14.87
C ILE A 206 -21.20 5.90 13.71
N SER A 207 -21.22 5.07 12.66
CA SER A 207 -22.13 5.23 11.53
C SER A 207 -23.52 4.67 11.85
N ARG A 208 -24.55 5.44 11.55
CA ARG A 208 -25.95 5.02 11.66
C ARG A 208 -26.62 5.22 10.31
N ASN A 209 -27.26 4.16 9.83
CA ASN A 209 -28.03 4.25 8.60
C ASN A 209 -29.40 4.87 8.89
N MET A 210 -29.72 5.93 8.16
CA MET A 210 -31.05 6.53 8.11
C MET A 210 -31.95 5.73 7.16
N PRO A 211 -33.29 5.94 7.19
CA PRO A 211 -34.20 5.23 6.30
C PRO A 211 -33.78 5.35 4.84
N THR A 212 -33.74 4.22 4.14
CA THR A 212 -33.45 4.17 2.71
C THR A 212 -34.65 4.63 1.91
N SER A 213 -34.37 5.25 0.78
CA SER A 213 -35.36 5.67 -0.21
C SER A 213 -34.90 5.20 -1.59
N ARG A 214 -35.83 5.11 -2.54
CA ARG A 214 -35.55 4.66 -3.91
C ARG A 214 -36.35 5.43 -4.96
N CYS A 215 -35.82 5.50 -6.17
CA CYS A 215 -36.55 5.87 -7.37
C CYS A 215 -36.27 4.86 -8.50
N LEU A 216 -37.19 4.81 -9.46
CA LEU A 216 -37.06 4.02 -10.67
C LEU A 216 -36.80 4.97 -11.83
N VAL A 217 -35.73 4.73 -12.57
CA VAL A 217 -35.42 5.40 -13.83
C VAL A 217 -35.92 4.51 -14.98
N ASP A 218 -36.85 5.05 -15.76
CA ASP A 218 -37.46 4.37 -16.90
C ASP A 218 -36.83 4.85 -18.21
N LEU A 219 -36.25 3.89 -18.92
CA LEU A 219 -35.55 4.08 -20.17
C LEU A 219 -36.51 4.04 -21.37
N GLY A 220 -37.81 3.82 -21.13
CA GLY A 220 -38.82 3.75 -22.17
C GLY A 220 -38.54 2.59 -23.12
N SER A 221 -38.31 2.90 -24.40
CA SER A 221 -38.00 1.91 -25.44
C SER A 221 -36.52 1.51 -25.52
N ARG A 222 -35.64 2.17 -24.74
CA ARG A 222 -34.20 1.93 -24.74
C ARG A 222 -33.86 0.67 -23.96
N THR A 223 -32.78 0.02 -24.38
CA THR A 223 -32.19 -1.14 -23.70
C THR A 223 -30.89 -0.72 -23.02
N LEU A 224 -30.82 -0.87 -21.70
CA LEU A 224 -29.62 -0.65 -20.90
C LEU A 224 -28.53 -1.67 -21.25
N ILE A 225 -27.30 -1.19 -21.43
CA ILE A 225 -26.10 -1.99 -21.59
C ILE A 225 -25.27 -1.95 -20.30
N ASP A 226 -24.96 -0.75 -19.81
CA ASP A 226 -24.11 -0.54 -18.63
C ASP A 226 -24.39 0.84 -18.00
N PHE A 227 -23.90 1.10 -16.79
CA PHE A 227 -23.97 2.41 -16.15
C PHE A 227 -22.86 2.61 -15.12
N ALA A 228 -22.48 3.87 -14.89
CA ALA A 228 -21.55 4.20 -13.80
C ALA A 228 -21.69 5.66 -13.34
N PHE A 229 -21.47 5.89 -12.05
CA PHE A 229 -21.45 7.22 -11.44
C PHE A 229 -20.17 7.96 -11.84
N ILE A 230 -20.30 9.02 -12.64
CA ILE A 230 -19.13 9.78 -13.10
C ILE A 230 -18.65 10.80 -12.07
N ASP A 231 -19.58 11.42 -11.36
CA ASP A 231 -19.30 12.47 -10.39
C ASP A 231 -20.30 12.42 -9.23
N ASN A 232 -20.31 13.46 -8.39
CA ASN A 232 -21.18 13.55 -7.23
C ASN A 232 -22.63 13.92 -7.54
N THR A 233 -23.03 14.06 -8.80
CA THR A 233 -24.32 14.59 -9.26
C THR A 233 -24.94 13.83 -10.44
N SER A 234 -24.12 13.17 -11.26
CA SER A 234 -24.50 12.56 -12.54
C SER A 234 -24.16 11.07 -12.57
N LEU A 235 -25.11 10.28 -13.06
CA LEU A 235 -24.98 8.86 -13.37
C LEU A 235 -25.09 8.69 -14.88
N ILE A 236 -24.08 8.11 -15.52
CA ILE A 236 -24.08 7.90 -16.97
C ILE A 236 -24.64 6.51 -17.27
N LEU A 237 -25.62 6.45 -18.16
CA LEU A 237 -26.21 5.22 -18.68
C LEU A 237 -25.75 5.01 -20.11
N LEU A 238 -25.24 3.82 -20.42
CA LEU A 238 -24.98 3.37 -21.78
C LEU A 238 -26.17 2.55 -22.26
N CYS A 239 -26.85 3.03 -23.29
CA CYS A 239 -28.09 2.45 -23.80
C CYS A 239 -28.05 2.23 -25.31
N LYS A 240 -28.91 1.33 -25.78
CA LYS A 240 -29.30 1.22 -27.19
C LYS A 240 -30.73 1.67 -27.39
N GLU A 241 -30.95 2.50 -28.39
CA GLU A 241 -32.25 2.86 -28.90
C GLU A 241 -32.87 1.69 -29.71
N SER A 242 -34.16 1.81 -30.04
CA SER A 242 -34.89 0.79 -30.81
C SER A 242 -34.33 0.58 -32.23
N ASP A 243 -33.64 1.58 -32.79
CA ASP A 243 -32.97 1.55 -34.09
C ASP A 243 -31.51 1.04 -34.00
N ALA A 244 -31.11 0.51 -32.82
CA ALA A 244 -29.76 0.07 -32.48
C ALA A 244 -28.71 1.18 -32.34
N THR A 245 -29.12 2.46 -32.37
CA THR A 245 -28.22 3.59 -32.08
C THR A 245 -27.74 3.53 -30.63
N THR A 246 -26.44 3.63 -30.42
CA THR A 246 -25.83 3.70 -29.07
C THR A 246 -25.86 5.14 -28.57
N VAL A 247 -26.45 5.32 -27.39
CA VAL A 247 -26.64 6.62 -26.74
C VAL A 247 -26.19 6.57 -25.27
N LEU A 248 -25.62 7.66 -24.81
CA LEU A 248 -25.33 7.91 -23.41
C LEU A 248 -26.40 8.84 -22.85
N VAL A 249 -26.91 8.54 -21.67
CA VAL A 249 -27.88 9.39 -20.97
C VAL A 249 -27.30 9.76 -19.61
N SER A 250 -27.25 11.04 -19.26
CA SER A 250 -26.82 11.49 -17.93
C SER A 250 -28.04 11.70 -17.04
N VAL A 251 -28.16 10.88 -16.00
CA VAL A 251 -29.20 10.97 -14.97
C VAL A 251 -28.68 11.81 -13.80
N PRO A 252 -29.30 12.97 -13.52
CA PRO A 252 -28.80 13.87 -12.48
C PRO A 252 -29.34 13.48 -11.09
N PHE A 253 -28.84 12.37 -10.53
CA PHE A 253 -29.39 11.64 -9.37
C PHE A 253 -29.57 12.44 -8.06
N ARG A 254 -28.94 13.63 -7.93
CA ARG A 254 -29.10 14.54 -6.76
C ARG A 254 -30.03 15.72 -6.97
N GLN A 255 -30.54 15.94 -8.18
CA GLN A 255 -31.43 17.07 -8.43
C GLN A 255 -32.72 16.94 -7.62
N HIS A 256 -33.25 18.08 -7.16
CA HIS A 256 -34.48 18.12 -6.34
C HIS A 256 -35.73 17.69 -7.11
N THR A 257 -35.63 17.63 -8.44
CA THR A 257 -36.64 17.10 -9.35
C THR A 257 -36.81 15.59 -9.23
N ILE A 258 -35.78 14.87 -8.78
CA ILE A 258 -35.82 13.42 -8.57
C ILE A 258 -36.45 13.14 -7.20
N GLN A 259 -37.68 12.63 -7.24
CA GLN A 259 -38.40 12.24 -6.04
C GLN A 259 -38.05 10.81 -5.64
N TYR A 260 -37.47 10.64 -4.46
CA TYR A 260 -37.21 9.32 -3.87
C TYR A 260 -38.37 8.93 -2.95
N SER A 261 -38.95 7.76 -3.22
CA SER A 261 -39.97 7.12 -2.39
C SER A 261 -39.32 6.35 -1.22
N PRO A 262 -39.94 6.25 -0.04
CA PRO A 262 -39.42 5.41 1.04
C PRO A 262 -39.23 3.95 0.62
N TYR A 263 -38.15 3.31 1.06
CA TYR A 263 -37.88 1.90 0.79
C TYR A 263 -37.88 1.10 2.10
N ASP A 264 -38.73 0.08 2.16
CA ASP A 264 -38.76 -0.93 3.21
C ASP A 264 -38.66 -2.31 2.56
N PRO A 265 -37.64 -3.14 2.90
CA PRO A 265 -37.52 -4.51 2.41
C PRO A 265 -38.72 -5.41 2.72
N ALA A 266 -39.49 -5.13 3.78
CA ALA A 266 -40.62 -5.95 4.21
C ALA A 266 -41.96 -5.54 3.56
N ASN A 267 -42.08 -4.27 3.16
CA ASN A 267 -43.29 -3.73 2.56
C ASN A 267 -42.92 -2.56 1.65
N THR A 268 -42.50 -2.87 0.42
CA THR A 268 -41.95 -1.86 -0.47
C THR A 268 -43.08 -1.13 -1.22
N PRO A 269 -43.34 0.16 -0.94
CA PRO A 269 -44.30 0.92 -1.72
C PRO A 269 -43.82 1.07 -3.18
N GLU A 270 -44.76 1.39 -4.08
CA GLU A 270 -44.42 1.67 -5.48
C GLU A 270 -43.37 2.79 -5.55
N ALA A 271 -42.31 2.54 -6.32
CA ALA A 271 -41.26 3.51 -6.50
C ALA A 271 -41.72 4.66 -7.40
N SER A 272 -41.29 5.88 -7.09
CA SER A 272 -41.42 7.00 -8.02
C SER A 272 -40.76 6.66 -9.35
N ASN A 273 -41.54 6.69 -10.43
CA ASN A 273 -41.05 6.42 -11.77
C ASN A 273 -40.63 7.73 -12.46
N ILE A 274 -39.40 7.76 -12.96
CA ILE A 274 -38.75 8.94 -13.55
C ILE A 274 -38.37 8.58 -14.98
N PRO A 275 -39.06 9.16 -15.99
CA PRO A 275 -38.68 8.95 -17.37
C PRO A 275 -37.34 9.62 -17.64
N THR A 276 -36.54 9.01 -18.53
CA THR A 276 -35.30 9.63 -19.03
C THR A 276 -35.52 10.69 -20.12
N ASP A 277 -36.79 10.93 -20.49
CA ASP A 277 -37.16 11.97 -21.46
C ASP A 277 -36.81 13.36 -20.92
N GLY A 278 -35.97 14.09 -21.66
CA GLY A 278 -35.50 15.42 -21.28
C GLY A 278 -34.23 15.41 -20.42
N PHE A 279 -33.64 14.25 -20.13
CA PHE A 279 -32.28 14.20 -19.59
C PHE A 279 -31.23 14.41 -20.67
N PRO A 280 -30.11 15.09 -20.33
CA PRO A 280 -28.94 15.25 -21.18
C PRO A 280 -28.54 13.93 -21.88
N SER A 281 -28.47 13.95 -23.21
CA SER A 281 -28.15 12.73 -23.98
C SER A 281 -27.06 12.97 -25.03
N PHE A 282 -26.22 11.96 -25.27
CA PHE A 282 -25.15 12.03 -26.25
C PHE A 282 -25.16 10.79 -27.11
N ILE A 283 -25.35 10.99 -28.40
CA ILE A 283 -25.32 9.94 -29.41
C ILE A 283 -23.85 9.77 -29.81
N LEU A 284 -23.35 8.53 -29.79
CA LEU A 284 -21.98 8.26 -30.27
C LEU A 284 -21.84 8.68 -31.75
N PRO A 285 -20.67 9.18 -32.19
CA PRO A 285 -20.44 9.55 -33.59
C PRO A 285 -20.76 8.40 -34.56
N GLU A 286 -21.26 8.71 -35.77
CA GLU A 286 -21.68 7.72 -36.78
C GLU A 286 -20.60 6.67 -37.09
N GLU A 287 -19.34 7.11 -37.17
CA GLU A 287 -18.16 6.26 -37.41
C GLU A 287 -17.99 5.17 -36.33
N GLN A 288 -18.60 5.36 -35.17
CA GLN A 288 -18.50 4.52 -33.99
C GLN A 288 -19.82 3.86 -33.62
N GLN A 289 -20.90 4.10 -34.37
CA GLN A 289 -22.16 3.38 -34.18
C GLN A 289 -22.06 1.90 -34.58
N ALA A 290 -21.09 1.55 -35.43
CA ALA A 290 -20.75 0.15 -35.72
C ALA A 290 -20.13 -0.58 -34.50
N MET A 291 -19.71 0.16 -33.48
CA MET A 291 -19.20 -0.40 -32.24
C MET A 291 -20.33 -1.10 -31.48
N ASN A 292 -20.05 -2.29 -30.95
CA ASN A 292 -20.98 -2.99 -30.06
C ASN A 292 -20.40 -2.99 -28.63
N PRO A 293 -20.56 -1.89 -27.87
CA PRO A 293 -20.01 -1.80 -26.53
C PRO A 293 -20.78 -2.73 -25.58
N VAL A 294 -20.05 -3.35 -24.65
CA VAL A 294 -20.58 -4.26 -23.64
C VAL A 294 -20.29 -3.80 -22.22
N ARG A 295 -19.31 -2.90 -22.04
CA ARG A 295 -18.98 -2.29 -20.75
C ARG A 295 -18.52 -0.86 -20.91
N MET A 296 -18.71 -0.08 -19.85
CA MET A 296 -18.31 1.31 -19.74
C MET A 296 -17.55 1.54 -18.43
N GLU A 297 -16.47 2.28 -18.52
CA GLU A 297 -15.78 2.86 -17.37
C GLU A 297 -15.82 4.38 -17.50
N VAL A 298 -16.05 5.09 -16.41
CA VAL A 298 -16.18 6.55 -16.39
C VAL A 298 -15.05 7.15 -15.55
N LEU A 299 -14.56 8.30 -15.96
CA LEU A 299 -13.53 9.04 -15.25
C LEU A 299 -13.97 10.49 -15.06
N ASP A 300 -14.01 10.93 -13.81
CA ASP A 300 -14.33 12.32 -13.45
C ASP A 300 -13.23 13.27 -13.97
N SER A 301 -13.57 14.55 -14.04
CA SER A 301 -12.58 15.61 -14.32
C SER A 301 -11.54 15.66 -13.20
N SER A 302 -10.30 15.99 -13.54
CA SER A 302 -9.23 16.15 -12.56
C SER A 302 -8.32 17.30 -12.93
N ASP A 303 -8.03 18.15 -11.94
CA ASP A 303 -7.10 19.28 -12.08
C ASP A 303 -5.67 18.93 -11.61
N THR A 304 -5.46 17.72 -11.09
CA THR A 304 -4.22 17.33 -10.39
C THR A 304 -2.99 17.27 -11.30
N HIS A 305 -3.20 17.06 -12.61
CA HIS A 305 -2.13 16.93 -13.61
C HIS A 305 -2.41 17.77 -14.88
N GLY A 306 -3.01 18.94 -14.71
CA GLY A 306 -3.60 19.75 -15.79
C GLY A 306 -5.11 19.53 -15.88
N ASP A 307 -5.81 20.34 -16.65
CA ASP A 307 -7.26 20.24 -16.84
C ASP A 307 -7.60 19.00 -17.67
N ILE A 308 -7.96 17.92 -16.98
CA ILE A 308 -8.37 16.66 -17.60
C ILE A 308 -9.90 16.62 -17.58
N PRO A 309 -10.57 16.64 -18.74
CA PRO A 309 -12.03 16.62 -18.80
C PRO A 309 -12.58 15.24 -18.43
N LYS A 310 -13.89 15.20 -18.16
CA LYS A 310 -14.65 13.97 -17.94
C LYS A 310 -14.52 13.05 -19.15
N ARG A 311 -14.26 11.77 -18.90
CA ARG A 311 -14.05 10.77 -19.95
C ARG A 311 -14.88 9.52 -19.69
N ILE A 312 -15.18 8.83 -20.78
CA ILE A 312 -15.73 7.49 -20.74
C ILE A 312 -14.84 6.57 -21.58
N CYS A 313 -14.74 5.32 -21.17
CA CYS A 313 -14.03 4.27 -21.88
C CYS A 313 -15.02 3.14 -22.16
N LEU A 314 -15.21 2.81 -23.43
CA LEU A 314 -16.13 1.77 -23.88
C LEU A 314 -15.33 0.54 -24.33
N LEU A 315 -15.69 -0.61 -23.76
CA LEU A 315 -15.15 -1.92 -24.14
C LEU A 315 -16.08 -2.59 -25.15
N GLU A 316 -15.54 -2.98 -26.29
CA GLU A 316 -16.30 -3.70 -27.32
C GLU A 316 -16.58 -5.15 -26.93
N SER A 317 -17.62 -5.76 -27.55
CA SER A 317 -17.98 -7.17 -27.38
C SER A 317 -16.87 -8.18 -27.72
N ASN A 318 -15.83 -7.76 -28.43
CA ASN A 318 -14.65 -8.58 -28.70
C ASN A 318 -13.70 -8.67 -27.48
N LEU A 319 -13.98 -7.94 -26.41
CA LEU A 319 -13.21 -7.85 -25.15
C LEU A 319 -11.74 -7.43 -25.32
N GLY A 320 -11.36 -6.94 -26.49
CA GLY A 320 -9.98 -6.56 -26.82
C GLY A 320 -9.83 -5.15 -27.38
N THR A 321 -10.94 -4.47 -27.71
CA THR A 321 -10.94 -3.10 -28.21
C THR A 321 -11.55 -2.15 -27.17
N LEU A 322 -10.75 -1.18 -26.74
CA LEU A 322 -11.16 -0.11 -25.85
C LEU A 322 -11.15 1.21 -26.63
N ARG A 323 -12.18 2.03 -26.46
CA ARG A 323 -12.23 3.38 -27.03
C ARG A 323 -12.57 4.40 -25.95
N THR A 324 -11.87 5.51 -25.95
CA THR A 324 -12.07 6.59 -24.96
C THR A 324 -12.72 7.79 -25.63
N PHE A 325 -13.72 8.36 -24.96
CA PHE A 325 -14.43 9.56 -25.37
C PHE A 325 -14.33 10.61 -24.28
N THR A 326 -14.19 11.86 -24.70
CA THR A 326 -14.34 13.01 -23.80
C THR A 326 -15.80 13.42 -23.81
N LEU A 327 -16.39 13.58 -22.63
CA LEU A 327 -17.73 14.15 -22.52
C LEU A 327 -17.63 15.69 -22.64
N PRO A 328 -18.54 16.34 -23.37
CA PRO A 328 -18.54 17.80 -23.49
C PRO A 328 -18.78 18.47 -22.13
N GLU A 329 -18.11 19.61 -21.88
CA GLU A 329 -18.21 20.39 -20.64
C GLU A 329 -19.58 21.07 -20.47
N GLU A 330 -20.15 21.53 -21.57
CA GLU A 330 -21.54 21.95 -21.65
C GLU A 330 -22.36 20.67 -21.88
N GLY A 331 -23.21 20.34 -20.92
CA GLY A 331 -23.87 19.05 -20.77
C GLY A 331 -24.36 18.43 -22.08
N LEU A 332 -24.36 17.09 -22.11
CA LEU A 332 -24.97 16.29 -23.17
C LEU A 332 -26.32 16.95 -23.56
N VAL A 333 -26.50 17.32 -24.82
CA VAL A 333 -27.65 18.16 -25.24
C VAL A 333 -28.97 17.42 -25.05
#